data_AF-A0A7X9XJX2-F1
#
_entry.id   AF-A0A7X9XJX2-F1
#
_cell.length_a   1.000
_cell.length_b   1.000
_cell.length_c   1.000
_cell.angle_alpha   90.00
_cell.angle_beta   90.00
_cell.angle_gamma   90.00
#
_symmetry.space_group_name_H-M   'P 1'
#
loop_
_entity.id
_entity.type
_entity.pdbx_description
1 polymer ?
#
loop_
_entity_poly.entity_id
_entity_poly.type
_entity_poly.pdbx_seq_one_letter_code
_entity_poly.pdbx_strand_id
1 'polypeptide(L)'
;MKRFLLQIFLVSLICPVLTYGQVINVHDNLLRKGDKSILVVSHRADWRNAPENSLQAIQNCIDMGVDMVEIDLKETKDGHLILMHDKTIDRTTTGKGKPENYTLEELRQFRLKSGAGHKTRHQIPTFEEVMTLCKGKIMVNVD
;
A
#
# COMPACT_ATOMS: atom_id res chain seq x y z
N MET A 1 -18.13 26.09 -24.70
CA MET A 1 -16.82 25.39 -24.69
C MET A 1 -15.83 26.01 -23.70
N LYS A 2 -15.46 27.31 -23.80
CA LYS A 2 -14.47 27.94 -22.88
C LYS A 2 -14.85 27.91 -21.38
N ARG A 3 -16.13 28.10 -21.02
CA ARG A 3 -16.61 27.98 -19.62
C ARG A 3 -16.58 26.56 -19.07
N PHE A 4 -16.82 25.57 -19.92
CA PHE A 4 -16.79 24.14 -19.55
C PHE A 4 -15.35 23.65 -19.32
N LEU A 5 -14.41 24.10 -20.17
CA LEU A 5 -12.98 23.88 -20.00
C LEU A 5 -12.44 24.54 -18.72
N LEU A 6 -12.89 25.75 -18.38
CA LEU A 6 -12.49 26.45 -17.16
C LEU A 6 -12.99 25.75 -15.88
N GLN A 7 -14.20 25.19 -15.91
CA GLN A 7 -14.74 24.41 -14.78
C GLN A 7 -14.01 23.07 -14.58
N ILE A 8 -13.66 22.36 -15.66
CA ILE A 8 -12.84 21.15 -15.58
C ILE A 8 -11.44 21.46 -15.00
N PHE A 9 -10.84 22.58 -15.41
CA PHE A 9 -9.54 23.02 -14.90
C PHE A 9 -9.58 23.36 -13.40
N LEU A 10 -10.63 24.06 -12.94
CA LEU A 10 -10.82 24.38 -11.51
C LEU A 10 -11.06 23.14 -10.64
N VAL A 11 -11.83 22.15 -11.11
CA VAL A 11 -12.06 20.89 -10.37
C VAL A 11 -10.76 20.07 -10.26
N SER A 12 -9.92 20.09 -11.30
CA SER A 12 -8.63 19.38 -11.28
C SER A 12 -7.59 19.95 -10.29
N LEU A 13 -7.71 21.23 -9.92
CA LEU A 13 -6.82 21.89 -8.94
C LEU A 13 -7.24 21.64 -7.48
N ILE A 14 -8.52 21.30 -7.22
CA ILE A 14 -9.04 21.13 -5.85
C ILE A 14 -8.74 19.73 -5.30
N CYS A 15 -8.80 18.70 -6.14
CA CYS A 15 -8.60 17.31 -5.74
C CYS A 15 -7.20 17.01 -5.13
N PRO A 16 -6.06 17.46 -5.72
CA PRO A 16 -4.75 17.18 -5.13
C PRO A 16 -4.49 17.94 -3.82
N VAL A 17 -5.15 19.07 -3.58
CA VAL A 17 -4.98 19.85 -2.33
C VAL A 17 -5.63 19.13 -1.14
N LEU A 18 -6.77 18.45 -1.36
CA LEU A 18 -7.47 17.73 -0.31
C LEU A 18 -6.70 16.49 0.16
N THR A 19 -6.09 15.71 -0.75
CA THR A 19 -5.32 14.52 -0.39
C THR A 19 -4.02 14.85 0.35
N TYR A 20 -3.33 15.92 -0.06
CA TYR A 20 -2.15 16.41 0.65
C TYR A 20 -2.48 16.93 2.07
N GLY A 21 -3.65 17.56 2.23
CA GLY A 21 -4.10 18.05 3.54
C GLY A 21 -4.29 16.94 4.58
N GLN A 22 -4.78 15.76 4.16
CA GLN A 22 -5.00 14.64 5.07
C GLN A 22 -3.69 14.11 5.67
N VAL A 23 -2.67 13.85 4.85
CA VAL A 23 -1.38 13.32 5.34
C VAL A 23 -0.69 14.28 6.30
N ILE A 24 -0.74 15.59 6.03
CA ILE A 24 -0.17 16.61 6.92
C ILE A 24 -0.87 16.60 8.27
N ASN A 25 -2.21 16.55 8.28
CA ASN A 25 -2.98 16.50 9.52
C ASN A 25 -2.67 15.23 10.34
N VAL A 26 -2.56 14.05 9.71
CA VAL A 26 -2.21 12.81 10.42
C VAL A 26 -0.80 12.90 11.00
N HIS A 27 0.17 13.42 10.24
CA HIS A 27 1.53 13.63 10.72
C HIS A 27 1.58 14.56 11.93
N ASP A 28 0.88 15.69 11.87
CA ASP A 28 0.85 16.66 12.97
C ASP A 28 0.16 16.07 14.21
N ASN A 29 -0.96 15.35 14.02
CA ASN A 29 -1.65 14.63 15.10
C ASN A 29 -0.75 13.58 15.76
N LEU A 30 0.04 12.85 14.98
CA LEU A 30 0.97 11.83 15.48
C LEU A 30 2.07 12.44 16.36
N LEU A 31 2.60 13.60 15.97
CA LEU A 31 3.72 14.24 16.68
C LEU A 31 3.28 15.19 17.81
N ARG A 32 2.03 15.66 17.80
CA ARG A 32 1.56 16.65 18.77
C ARG A 32 1.27 16.01 20.12
N LYS A 33 2.12 16.32 21.10
CA LYS A 33 1.93 15.90 22.50
C LYS A 33 0.61 16.45 23.06
N GLY A 34 -0.25 15.55 23.55
CA GLY A 34 -1.55 15.91 24.14
C GLY A 34 -2.70 15.98 23.13
N ASP A 35 -2.48 15.59 21.86
CA ASP A 35 -3.58 15.31 20.96
C ASP A 35 -4.44 14.15 21.48
N LYS A 36 -5.75 14.23 21.24
CA LYS A 36 -6.73 13.20 21.61
C LYS A 36 -7.27 12.45 20.39
N SER A 37 -6.79 12.77 19.18
CA SER A 37 -7.12 12.02 17.97
C SER A 37 -6.70 10.56 18.09
N ILE A 38 -7.56 9.64 17.65
CA ILE A 38 -7.22 8.23 17.50
C ILE A 38 -6.81 8.02 16.05
N LEU A 39 -5.60 7.51 15.83
CA LEU A 39 -5.12 7.14 14.50
C LEU A 39 -5.44 5.67 14.23
N VAL A 40 -5.86 5.38 13.00
CA VAL A 40 -6.14 4.04 12.51
C VAL A 40 -4.97 3.57 11.65
N VAL A 41 -4.29 2.54 12.12
CA VAL A 41 -3.25 1.84 11.35
C VAL A 41 -3.81 0.52 10.82
N SER A 42 -3.81 0.35 9.50
CA SER A 42 -4.25 -0.91 8.88
C SER A 42 -3.06 -1.86 8.74
N HIS A 43 -3.03 -2.88 9.61
CA HIS A 43 -2.01 -3.94 9.62
C HIS A 43 -2.06 -4.75 8.32
N ARG A 44 -0.97 -4.72 7.56
CA ARG A 44 -0.79 -5.31 6.22
C ARG A 44 -1.81 -4.85 5.18
N ALA A 45 -2.25 -3.61 5.34
CA ALA A 45 -3.31 -2.98 4.56
C ALA A 45 -4.68 -3.69 4.70
N ASP A 46 -5.60 -3.41 3.78
CA ASP A 46 -6.96 -3.97 3.78
C ASP A 46 -7.01 -5.44 3.32
N TRP A 47 -6.32 -6.32 4.04
CA TRP A 47 -6.18 -7.74 3.70
C TRP A 47 -7.50 -8.52 3.75
N ARG A 48 -8.54 -7.93 4.37
CA ARG A 48 -9.89 -8.52 4.42
C ARG A 48 -10.59 -8.47 3.06
N ASN A 49 -10.30 -7.47 2.24
CA ASN A 49 -10.93 -7.29 0.92
C ASN A 49 -9.98 -7.50 -0.27
N ALA A 50 -8.66 -7.48 -0.04
CA ALA A 50 -7.63 -7.76 -1.05
C ALA A 50 -6.50 -8.59 -0.41
N PRO A 51 -5.56 -9.18 -1.17
CA PRO A 51 -4.41 -9.85 -0.56
C PRO A 51 -3.63 -8.90 0.36
N GLU A 52 -3.17 -9.41 1.51
CA GLU A 52 -2.27 -8.65 2.39
C GLU A 52 -1.05 -8.14 1.61
N ASN A 53 -0.50 -6.99 2.01
CA ASN A 53 0.74 -6.47 1.43
C ASN A 53 0.66 -6.25 -0.11
N SER A 54 -0.54 -6.05 -0.66
CA SER A 54 -0.75 -5.79 -2.08
C SER A 54 -1.06 -4.32 -2.36
N LEU A 55 -0.72 -3.87 -3.57
CA LEU A 55 -1.10 -2.53 -4.05
C LEU A 55 -2.61 -2.28 -3.97
N GLN A 56 -3.43 -3.31 -4.20
CA GLN A 56 -4.88 -3.18 -4.10
C GLN A 56 -5.34 -2.96 -2.67
N ALA A 57 -4.80 -3.72 -1.71
CA ALA A 57 -5.14 -3.55 -0.30
C ALA A 57 -4.73 -2.16 0.21
N ILE A 58 -3.60 -1.64 -0.24
CA ILE A 58 -3.13 -0.28 0.08
C ILE A 58 -4.03 0.78 -0.57
N GLN A 59 -4.40 0.60 -1.84
CA GLN A 59 -5.33 1.51 -2.52
C GLN A 59 -6.68 1.56 -1.79
N ASN A 60 -7.20 0.41 -1.33
CA ASN A 60 -8.42 0.39 -0.52
C ASN A 60 -8.26 1.21 0.78
N CYS A 61 -7.13 1.12 1.47
CA CYS A 61 -6.86 1.92 2.66
C CYS A 61 -6.90 3.43 2.35
N ILE A 62 -6.29 3.84 1.23
CA ILE A 62 -6.32 5.23 0.76
C ILE A 62 -7.78 5.65 0.49
N ASP A 63 -8.54 4.83 -0.23
CA ASP A 63 -9.93 5.14 -0.60
C ASP A 63 -10.87 5.20 0.62
N MET A 64 -10.58 4.41 1.66
CA MET A 64 -11.30 4.43 2.94
C MET A 64 -10.90 5.59 3.86
N GLY A 65 -9.83 6.33 3.53
CA GLY A 65 -9.30 7.41 4.36
C GLY A 65 -8.61 6.91 5.64
N VAL A 66 -8.02 5.72 5.61
CA VAL A 66 -7.18 5.21 6.71
C VAL A 66 -5.98 6.14 6.92
N ASP A 67 -5.63 6.40 8.18
CA ASP A 67 -4.54 7.33 8.52
C ASP A 67 -3.16 6.80 8.08
N MET A 68 -2.92 5.52 8.34
CA MET A 68 -1.65 4.85 8.09
C MET A 68 -1.84 3.39 7.67
N VAL A 69 -0.98 2.92 6.79
CA VAL A 69 -0.86 1.50 6.46
C VAL A 69 0.44 0.95 7.02
N GLU A 70 0.38 -0.24 7.62
CA GLU A 70 1.57 -1.00 7.99
C GLU A 70 1.87 -2.02 6.87
N ILE A 71 3.16 -2.16 6.55
CA ILE A 71 3.68 -3.05 5.51
C ILE A 71 4.95 -3.76 5.99
N ASP A 72 5.14 -4.98 5.50
CA ASP A 72 6.27 -5.83 5.88
C ASP A 72 7.27 -5.99 4.74
N LEU A 73 8.58 -5.96 5.03
CA LEU A 73 9.61 -6.12 4.01
C LEU A 73 10.31 -7.48 4.01
N LYS A 74 10.69 -7.94 2.81
CA LYS A 74 11.71 -8.96 2.55
C LYS A 74 12.59 -8.56 1.37
N GLU A 75 13.75 -9.19 1.28
CA GLU A 75 14.69 -9.00 0.17
C GLU A 75 14.69 -10.23 -0.74
N THR A 76 14.78 -9.97 -2.04
CA THR A 76 14.90 -10.97 -3.11
C THR A 76 16.37 -11.33 -3.34
N LYS A 77 16.62 -12.40 -4.10
CA LYS A 77 17.97 -12.85 -4.48
C LYS A 77 18.79 -11.77 -5.18
N ASP A 78 18.14 -10.90 -5.96
CA ASP A 78 18.75 -9.83 -6.73
C ASP A 78 18.63 -8.44 -6.06
N GLY A 79 18.36 -8.40 -4.76
CA GLY A 79 18.48 -7.20 -3.92
C GLY A 79 17.26 -6.26 -3.93
N HIS A 80 16.15 -6.65 -4.56
CA HIS A 80 14.92 -5.86 -4.51
C HIS A 80 14.19 -6.08 -3.19
N LEU A 81 13.75 -4.98 -2.56
CA LEU A 81 12.81 -5.02 -1.45
C LEU A 81 11.39 -5.25 -1.97
N ILE A 82 10.70 -6.22 -1.38
CA ILE A 82 9.33 -6.61 -1.71
C ILE A 82 8.47 -6.62 -0.47
N LEU A 83 7.16 -6.51 -0.65
CA LEU A 83 6.23 -6.63 0.47
C LEU A 83 5.89 -8.10 0.75
N MET A 84 6.27 -8.57 1.94
CA MET A 84 6.06 -9.94 2.40
C MET A 84 6.28 -10.04 3.92
N HIS A 85 5.28 -10.51 4.66
CA HIS A 85 5.44 -10.75 6.09
C HIS A 85 6.31 -11.98 6.39
N ASP A 86 5.93 -13.11 5.80
CA ASP A 86 6.45 -14.42 6.16
C ASP A 86 7.91 -14.61 5.69
N LYS A 87 8.60 -15.57 6.31
CA LYS A 87 9.93 -16.02 5.85
C LYS A 87 9.87 -16.80 4.53
N THR A 88 8.68 -17.28 4.14
CA THR A 88 8.44 -18.00 2.90
C THR A 88 7.22 -17.45 2.17
N ILE A 89 7.14 -17.68 0.87
CA ILE A 89 6.03 -17.20 0.02
C ILE A 89 4.81 -18.15 0.03
N ASP A 90 4.89 -19.28 0.73
CA ASP A 90 3.93 -20.39 0.65
C ASP A 90 2.49 -20.02 1.03
N ARG A 91 2.33 -19.27 2.13
CA ARG A 91 1.00 -18.95 2.68
C ARG A 91 0.25 -18.00 1.78
N THR A 92 0.92 -16.94 1.32
CA THR A 92 0.30 -15.79 0.66
C THR A 92 0.40 -15.83 -0.86
N THR A 93 1.14 -16.79 -1.45
CA THR A 93 1.29 -16.88 -2.91
C THR A 93 0.99 -18.26 -3.46
N THR A 94 0.92 -18.39 -4.78
CA THR A 94 0.89 -19.68 -5.49
C THR A 94 2.26 -20.38 -5.58
N GLY A 95 3.33 -19.73 -5.15
CA GLY A 95 4.69 -20.28 -5.10
C GLY A 95 5.02 -20.92 -3.75
N LYS A 96 6.26 -21.38 -3.61
CA LYS A 96 6.79 -21.97 -2.37
C LYS A 96 8.25 -21.57 -2.17
N GLY A 97 8.74 -21.62 -0.94
CA GLY A 97 10.15 -21.34 -0.61
C GLY A 97 10.39 -19.92 -0.12
N LYS A 98 11.66 -19.58 0.08
CA LYS A 98 12.05 -18.27 0.61
C LYS A 98 12.19 -17.21 -0.48
N PRO A 99 11.81 -15.96 -0.23
CA PRO A 99 11.97 -14.87 -1.21
C PRO A 99 13.44 -14.65 -1.60
N GLU A 100 14.39 -14.81 -0.67
CA GLU A 100 15.85 -14.68 -0.90
C GLU A 100 16.42 -15.68 -1.93
N ASN A 101 15.65 -16.70 -2.31
CA ASN A 101 16.06 -17.69 -3.32
C ASN A 101 15.60 -17.32 -4.74
N TYR A 102 14.76 -16.30 -4.91
CA TYR A 102 14.19 -15.89 -6.18
C TYR A 102 14.60 -14.47 -6.55
N THR A 103 14.83 -14.23 -7.84
CA THR A 103 14.86 -12.89 -8.43
C THR A 103 13.47 -12.27 -8.41
N LEU A 104 13.39 -10.94 -8.51
CA LEU A 104 12.09 -10.26 -8.64
C LEU A 104 11.28 -10.79 -9.83
N GLU A 105 11.93 -11.05 -10.97
CA GLU A 105 11.27 -11.55 -12.18
C GLU A 105 10.66 -12.94 -11.99
N GLU A 106 11.34 -13.84 -11.27
CA GLU A 106 10.81 -15.16 -10.92
C GLU A 106 9.61 -15.03 -9.97
N LEU A 107 9.68 -14.14 -8.97
CA LEU A 107 8.56 -13.89 -8.06
C LEU A 107 7.33 -13.32 -8.77
N ARG A 108 7.51 -12.55 -9.84
CA ARG A 108 6.42 -12.00 -10.67
C ARG A 108 5.61 -13.07 -11.40
N GLN A 109 6.12 -14.29 -11.48
CA GLN A 109 5.38 -15.43 -12.04
C GLN A 109 4.31 -15.97 -11.07
N PHE A 110 4.48 -15.75 -9.75
CA PHE A 110 3.49 -16.16 -8.75
C PHE A 110 2.35 -15.15 -8.60
N ARG A 111 1.25 -15.59 -7.99
CA ARG A 111 0.11 -14.73 -7.67
C ARG A 111 -0.20 -14.77 -6.19
N LEU A 112 -0.55 -13.61 -5.64
CA LEU A 112 -1.00 -13.49 -4.26
C LEU A 112 -2.35 -14.19 -4.07
N LYS A 113 -2.59 -14.64 -2.84
CA LYS A 113 -3.83 -15.25 -2.37
C LYS A 113 -4.62 -14.24 -1.53
N SER A 114 -5.94 -14.30 -1.59
CA SER A 114 -6.80 -13.52 -0.69
C SER A 114 -6.70 -14.04 0.76
N GLY A 115 -7.26 -13.31 1.72
CA GLY A 115 -7.37 -13.76 3.11
C GLY A 115 -8.10 -15.11 3.29
N ALA A 116 -8.89 -15.53 2.29
CA ALA A 116 -9.53 -16.85 2.24
C ALA A 116 -8.68 -17.93 1.52
N GLY A 117 -7.43 -17.62 1.16
CA GLY A 117 -6.50 -18.56 0.50
C GLY A 117 -6.68 -18.73 -1.01
N HIS A 118 -7.62 -18.01 -1.64
CA HIS A 118 -7.89 -18.15 -3.07
C HIS A 118 -6.86 -17.38 -3.91
N LYS A 119 -6.36 -18.02 -4.98
CA LYS A 119 -5.49 -17.36 -5.97
C LYS A 119 -6.17 -16.12 -6.54
N THR A 120 -5.44 -15.01 -6.60
CA THR A 120 -5.91 -13.75 -7.21
C THR A 120 -5.12 -13.43 -8.48
N ARG A 121 -5.39 -12.26 -9.07
CA ARG A 121 -4.59 -11.69 -10.17
C ARG A 121 -3.38 -10.88 -9.71
N HIS A 122 -3.27 -10.59 -8.41
CA HIS A 122 -2.27 -9.66 -7.89
C HIS A 122 -0.89 -10.32 -7.81
N GLN A 123 0.15 -9.53 -8.06
CA GLN A 123 1.55 -9.91 -7.91
C GLN A 123 2.10 -9.39 -6.58
N ILE A 124 3.22 -9.95 -6.14
CA ILE A 124 4.02 -9.42 -5.02
C ILE A 124 4.58 -8.06 -5.47
N PRO A 125 4.24 -6.94 -4.80
CA PRO A 125 4.79 -5.64 -5.15
C PRO A 125 6.17 -5.43 -4.54
N THR A 126 6.95 -4.57 -5.19
CA THR A 126 8.17 -3.98 -4.65
C THR A 126 7.83 -2.88 -3.64
N PHE A 127 8.78 -2.59 -2.77
CA PHE A 127 8.69 -1.43 -1.88
C PHE A 127 8.58 -0.12 -2.66
N GLU A 128 9.29 0.03 -3.78
CA GLU A 128 9.24 1.22 -4.63
C GLU A 128 7.84 1.48 -5.21
N GLU A 129 7.18 0.46 -5.76
CA GLU A 129 5.81 0.58 -6.28
C GLU A 129 4.84 1.02 -5.17
N VAL A 130 5.01 0.49 -3.97
CA VAL A 130 4.17 0.82 -2.81
C VAL A 130 4.41 2.24 -2.34
N MET A 131 5.66 2.67 -2.18
CA MET A 131 5.95 4.05 -1.77
C MET A 131 5.50 5.06 -2.83
N THR A 132 5.57 4.69 -4.11
CA THR A 132 5.02 5.49 -5.21
C THR A 132 3.50 5.62 -5.10
N LEU A 133 2.81 4.52 -4.77
CA LEU A 133 1.36 4.52 -4.56
C LEU A 133 0.96 5.42 -3.37
N CYS A 134 1.66 5.29 -2.24
CA CYS A 134 1.35 5.96 -0.97
C CYS A 134 1.70 7.46 -0.95
N LYS A 135 2.66 7.90 -1.78
CA LYS A 135 3.21 9.26 -1.77
C LYS A 135 2.11 10.32 -1.81
N GLY A 136 2.01 11.10 -0.72
CA GLY A 136 1.06 12.21 -0.57
C GLY A 136 -0.40 11.78 -0.35
N LYS A 137 -0.65 10.50 -0.04
CA LYS A 137 -2.00 9.94 0.11
C LYS A 137 -2.24 9.25 1.46
N ILE A 138 -1.25 8.54 2.00
CA ILE A 138 -1.36 7.82 3.28
C ILE A 138 0.00 7.73 3.97
N MET A 139 0.03 7.71 5.30
CA MET A 139 1.27 7.42 6.04
C MET A 139 1.62 5.93 5.96
N VAL A 140 2.91 5.60 6.06
CA VAL A 140 3.40 4.23 5.97
C VAL A 140 4.23 3.90 7.21
N ASN A 141 3.85 2.85 7.92
CA ASN A 141 4.67 2.20 8.94
C ASN A 141 5.33 0.97 8.31
N VAL A 142 6.66 0.92 8.36
CA VAL A 142 7.45 -0.18 7.81
C VAL A 142 7.91 -1.08 8.95
N ASP A 143 7.66 -2.39 8.82
CA ASP A 143 8.17 -3.47 9.68
C ASP A 143 9.22 -4.36 8.96
#